data_AF-A0A8T6NVV2-F1
#
_entry.id   AF-A0A8T6NVV2-F1
#
_cell.length_a   1.000
_cell.length_b   1.000
_cell.length_c   1.000
_cell.angle_alpha   90.00
_cell.angle_beta   90.00
_cell.angle_gamma   90.00
#
_symmetry.space_group_name_H-M   'P 1'
#
loop_
_entity.id
_entity.type
_entity.pdbx_description
1 polymer ?
#
loop_
_entity_poly.entity_id
_entity_poly.type
_entity_poly.pdbx_seq_one_letter_code
_entity_poly.pdbx_strand_id
1 'polypeptide(L)'
;IVPVLIEAGTYTYPYMGAAFDSEVSLTEAEVFGLSQTRGAYMLDVVPGGPAEQAGLIAADPETGEGGDLIIALDGQPVRDFNDLNSYLVFNTQPGQTIEVTVLRGGEEVTVDLTLGERP
;
A
#
# COMPACT_ATOMS: atom_id res chain seq x y z
N ILE A 1 -27.74 12.25 -12.33
CA ILE A 1 -27.18 13.20 -11.34
C ILE A 1 -26.76 12.33 -10.16
N VAL A 2 -25.47 12.14 -9.95
CA VAL A 2 -24.92 11.41 -8.78
C VAL A 2 -24.59 12.45 -7.71
N PRO A 3 -25.28 12.47 -6.57
CA PRO A 3 -24.80 13.16 -5.40
C PRO A 3 -24.34 12.09 -4.40
N VAL A 4 -23.04 11.78 -4.40
CA VAL A 4 -22.41 11.18 -3.22
C VAL A 4 -21.54 12.30 -2.65
N LEU A 5 -22.14 13.17 -1.84
CA LEU A 5 -22.03 13.10 -0.39
C LEU A 5 -20.55 13.07 0.04
N ILE A 6 -19.89 14.21 -0.16
CA ILE A 6 -18.75 14.63 0.65
C ILE A 6 -19.36 15.04 2.00
N GLU A 7 -19.67 14.05 2.84
CA GLU A 7 -20.13 14.29 4.21
C GLU A 7 -18.93 14.15 5.13
N ALA A 8 -18.49 15.28 5.67
CA ALA A 8 -17.45 15.37 6.67
C ALA A 8 -17.90 14.67 7.96
N GLY A 9 -17.63 13.36 8.05
CA GLY A 9 -17.70 12.58 9.28
C GLY A 9 -16.36 11.87 9.44
N THR A 10 -15.56 12.31 10.40
CA THR A 10 -14.19 11.84 10.66
C THR A 10 -14.22 10.34 10.93
N TYR A 11 -13.98 9.52 9.90
CA TYR A 11 -13.70 8.11 10.05
C TYR A 11 -12.19 7.99 10.21
N THR A 12 -11.73 7.54 11.38
CA THR A 12 -10.30 7.33 11.63
C THR A 12 -9.83 6.17 10.77
N TYR A 13 -9.29 6.49 9.60
CA TYR A 13 -8.71 5.49 8.71
C TYR A 13 -7.31 5.13 9.22
N PRO A 14 -6.99 3.82 9.30
CA PRO A 14 -5.63 3.39 9.52
C PRO A 14 -4.74 3.96 8.41
N TYR A 15 -3.68 4.64 8.82
CA TYR A 15 -2.80 5.37 7.93
C TYR A 15 -1.49 4.63 7.78
N MET A 16 -1.25 4.09 6.59
CA MET A 16 0.04 3.49 6.24
C MET A 16 1.09 4.57 5.92
N GLY A 17 0.68 5.74 5.44
CA GLY A 17 1.60 6.78 4.99
C GLY A 17 2.26 6.48 3.65
N ALA A 18 1.51 5.87 2.73
CA ALA A 18 1.94 5.59 1.37
C ALA A 18 0.80 5.88 0.38
N ALA A 19 1.17 6.26 -0.84
CA ALA A 19 0.28 6.34 -1.99
C ALA A 19 0.45 5.07 -2.83
N PHE A 20 -0.67 4.57 -3.33
CA PHE A 20 -0.71 3.33 -4.10
C PHE A 20 -1.33 3.57 -5.46
N ASP A 21 -0.89 2.78 -6.44
CA ASP A 21 -1.64 2.66 -7.67
C ASP A 21 -2.87 1.79 -7.45
N SER A 22 -3.98 2.19 -8.06
CA SER A 22 -5.24 1.45 -8.02
C SER A 22 -5.18 0.14 -8.80
N GLU A 23 -4.43 0.11 -9.90
CA GLU A 23 -4.30 -1.06 -10.77
C GLU A 23 -2.99 -0.97 -11.55
N VAL A 24 -2.14 -1.98 -11.44
CA VAL A 24 -0.91 -2.05 -12.26
C VAL A 24 -1.22 -2.81 -13.55
N SER A 25 -1.14 -2.14 -14.68
CA SER A 25 -1.24 -2.79 -15.99
C SER A 25 0.00 -3.63 -16.29
N LEU A 26 -0.11 -4.57 -17.24
CA LEU A 26 1.03 -5.39 -17.67
C LEU A 26 2.19 -4.54 -18.19
N THR A 27 1.88 -3.47 -18.92
CA THR A 27 2.88 -2.55 -19.46
C THR A 27 3.62 -1.81 -18.34
N GLU A 28 2.91 -1.40 -17.29
CA GLU A 28 3.50 -0.76 -16.11
C GLU A 28 4.37 -1.75 -15.33
N ALA A 29 3.90 -2.97 -15.11
CA ALA A 29 4.70 -4.01 -14.44
C ALA A 29 6.02 -4.32 -15.18
N GLU A 30 6.01 -4.34 -16.52
CA GLU A 30 7.22 -4.50 -17.33
C GLU A 30 8.20 -3.34 -17.15
N VAL A 31 7.69 -2.10 -17.11
CA VAL A 31 8.51 -0.90 -16.86
C VAL A 31 9.05 -0.89 -15.43
N PHE A 32 8.22 -1.25 -14.46
CA PHE A 32 8.55 -1.20 -13.04
C PHE A 32 9.41 -2.39 -12.57
N GLY A 33 9.61 -3.39 -13.44
CA GLY A 33 10.37 -4.60 -13.12
C GLY A 33 9.65 -5.55 -12.16
N LEU A 34 8.32 -5.50 -12.14
CA LEU A 34 7.50 -6.35 -11.28
C LEU A 34 7.34 -7.73 -11.90
N SER A 35 7.51 -8.79 -11.09
CA SER A 35 7.27 -10.16 -11.55
C SER A 35 5.78 -10.50 -11.71
N GLN A 36 4.90 -9.66 -11.14
CA GLN A 36 3.46 -9.80 -11.24
C GLN A 36 2.75 -8.44 -11.13
N THR A 37 1.53 -8.36 -11.67
CA THR A 37 0.65 -7.18 -11.57
C THR A 37 -0.32 -7.24 -10.39
N ARG A 38 -0.35 -8.36 -9.67
CA ARG A 38 -1.28 -8.58 -8.55
C ARG A 38 -0.68 -8.04 -7.27
N GLY A 39 -1.34 -7.04 -6.70
CA GLY A 39 -0.93 -6.39 -5.48
C GLY A 39 -1.27 -4.90 -5.50
N ALA A 40 -0.91 -4.21 -4.42
CA ALA A 40 -0.98 -2.77 -4.35
C ALA A 40 0.45 -2.21 -4.52
N TYR A 41 0.69 -1.53 -5.64
CA TYR A 41 2.01 -0.99 -5.96
C TYR A 41 2.22 0.36 -5.29
N MET A 42 3.36 0.51 -4.62
CA MET A 42 3.67 1.71 -3.85
C MET A 42 4.28 2.79 -4.72
N LEU A 43 3.53 3.86 -4.96
CA LEU A 43 3.95 4.99 -5.79
C LEU A 43 4.71 6.06 -4.99
N ASP A 44 4.33 6.27 -3.73
CA ASP A 44 4.94 7.29 -2.90
C ASP A 44 4.87 6.87 -1.43
N VAL A 45 5.83 7.33 -0.63
CA VAL A 45 5.88 7.13 0.82
C VAL A 45 6.03 8.49 1.47
N VAL A 46 5.18 8.75 2.46
CA VAL A 46 5.22 10.01 3.20
C VAL A 46 6.47 10.01 4.10
N PRO A 47 7.37 11.02 3.95
CA PRO A 47 8.56 11.13 4.77
C PRO A 47 8.22 11.24 6.26
N GLY A 48 8.91 10.47 7.09
CA GLY A 48 8.64 10.30 8.53
C GLY A 48 7.35 9.54 8.83
N GLY A 49 6.64 9.04 7.81
CA GLY A 49 5.41 8.28 7.96
C GLY A 49 5.64 6.83 8.37
N PRO A 50 4.57 6.09 8.70
CA PRO A 50 4.69 4.72 9.18
C PRO A 50 5.30 3.75 8.17
N ALA A 51 4.98 3.89 6.88
CA ALA A 51 5.56 3.08 5.80
C ALA A 51 7.08 3.27 5.69
N GLU A 52 7.58 4.51 5.76
CA GLU A 52 9.02 4.78 5.75
C GLU A 52 9.70 4.17 6.98
N GLN A 53 9.08 4.31 8.15
CA GLN A 53 9.60 3.74 9.41
C GLN A 53 9.66 2.21 9.38
N ALA A 54 8.73 1.55 8.68
CA ALA A 54 8.73 0.11 8.46
C ALA A 54 9.75 -0.33 7.39
N GLY A 55 10.42 0.60 6.73
CA GLY A 55 11.39 0.31 5.67
C GLY A 55 10.76 -0.07 4.34
N LEU A 56 9.51 0.34 4.10
CA LEU A 56 8.86 0.22 2.79
C LEU A 56 9.45 1.26 1.84
N ILE A 57 9.58 0.88 0.58
CA ILE A 57 10.21 1.68 -0.47
C ILE A 57 9.16 1.98 -1.54
N ALA A 58 8.97 3.26 -1.84
CA ALA A 58 8.18 3.68 -2.99
C ALA A 58 8.95 3.51 -4.30
N ALA A 59 8.20 3.41 -5.40
CA ALA A 59 8.73 3.53 -6.74
C ALA A 59 9.50 4.83 -6.93
N ASP A 60 10.47 4.82 -7.86
CA ASP A 60 11.12 6.05 -8.27
C ASP A 60 10.09 7.02 -8.89
N PRO A 61 10.01 8.28 -8.44
CA PRO A 61 9.00 9.22 -8.92
C PRO A 61 9.23 9.70 -10.36
N GLU A 62 10.44 9.54 -10.91
CA GLU A 62 10.79 9.93 -12.28
C GLU A 62 10.69 8.77 -13.26
N THR A 63 11.11 7.57 -12.86
CA THR A 63 11.12 6.39 -13.76
C THR A 63 9.98 5.40 -13.50
N GLY A 64 9.39 5.45 -12.31
CA GLY A 64 8.44 4.45 -11.83
C GLY A 64 9.10 3.11 -11.49
N GLU A 65 10.43 2.99 -11.60
CA GLU A 65 11.14 1.74 -11.37
C GLU A 65 11.40 1.49 -9.88
N GLY A 66 11.46 0.22 -9.51
CA GLY A 66 11.75 -0.20 -8.14
C GLY A 66 10.55 -0.03 -7.20
N GLY A 67 10.81 0.03 -5.90
CA GLY A 67 9.75 0.07 -4.89
C GLY A 67 9.14 -1.29 -4.56
N ASP A 68 8.11 -1.22 -3.73
CA ASP A 68 7.45 -2.36 -3.13
C ASP A 68 6.07 -2.60 -3.71
N LEU A 69 5.81 -3.84 -4.13
CA LEU A 69 4.47 -4.32 -4.47
C LEU A 69 3.90 -5.10 -3.29
N ILE A 70 2.87 -4.59 -2.62
CA ILE A 70 2.25 -5.29 -1.50
C ILE A 70 1.40 -6.45 -2.03
N ILE A 71 1.73 -7.65 -1.57
CA ILE A 71 1.08 -8.90 -2.00
C ILE A 71 0.31 -9.61 -0.88
N ALA A 72 0.61 -9.30 0.38
CA ALA A 72 -0.17 -9.80 1.52
C ALA A 72 -0.09 -8.91 2.77
N LEU A 73 -1.10 -9.00 3.63
CA LEU A 73 -1.19 -8.35 4.94
C LEU A 73 -1.61 -9.38 6.00
N ASP A 74 -0.80 -9.62 7.03
CA ASP A 74 -0.97 -10.70 8.03
C ASP A 74 -1.30 -12.06 7.36
N GLY A 75 -0.60 -12.37 6.28
CA GLY A 75 -0.81 -13.58 5.47
C GLY A 75 -2.10 -13.60 4.65
N GLN A 76 -2.93 -12.54 4.67
CA GLN A 76 -4.07 -12.38 3.75
C GLN A 76 -3.58 -11.86 2.39
N PRO A 77 -3.85 -12.57 1.28
CA PRO A 77 -3.41 -12.14 -0.03
C PRO A 77 -4.11 -10.85 -0.47
N VAL A 78 -3.33 -9.90 -0.98
CA VAL A 78 -3.78 -8.63 -1.55
C VAL A 78 -3.62 -8.70 -3.06
N ARG A 79 -4.73 -8.52 -3.80
CA ARG A 79 -4.70 -8.61 -5.27
C ARG A 79 -4.67 -7.25 -5.94
N ASP A 80 -5.21 -6.26 -5.27
CA ASP A 80 -5.32 -4.89 -5.74
C ASP A 80 -5.41 -3.92 -4.55
N PHE A 81 -5.47 -2.63 -4.84
CA PHE A 81 -5.62 -1.59 -3.83
C PHE A 81 -6.93 -1.69 -3.02
N ASN A 82 -8.01 -2.19 -3.60
CA ASN A 82 -9.29 -2.32 -2.89
C ASN A 82 -9.22 -3.41 -1.82
N ASP A 83 -8.53 -4.52 -2.09
CA ASP A 83 -8.26 -5.58 -1.11
C ASP A 83 -7.44 -5.02 0.05
N LEU A 84 -6.37 -4.27 -0.24
CA LEU A 84 -5.55 -3.61 0.78
C LEU A 84 -6.38 -2.64 1.62
N ASN A 85 -7.13 -1.75 0.97
CA ASN A 85 -7.93 -0.75 1.66
C ASN A 85 -9.04 -1.41 2.50
N SER A 86 -9.70 -2.43 1.97
CA SER A 86 -10.71 -3.21 2.71
C SER A 86 -10.09 -3.90 3.93
N TYR A 87 -8.91 -4.51 3.77
CA TYR A 87 -8.22 -5.14 4.88
C TYR A 87 -7.91 -4.13 5.98
N LEU A 88 -7.30 -3.00 5.63
CA LEU A 88 -6.98 -1.93 6.57
C LEU A 88 -8.24 -1.42 7.29
N VAL A 89 -9.32 -1.14 6.56
CA VAL A 89 -10.57 -0.60 7.13
C VAL A 89 -11.28 -1.57 8.06
N PHE A 90 -11.35 -2.86 7.70
CA PHE A 90 -12.19 -3.83 8.42
C PHE A 90 -11.43 -4.70 9.41
N ASN A 91 -10.11 -4.84 9.27
CA ASN A 91 -9.31 -5.80 10.05
C ASN A 91 -8.20 -5.14 10.87
N THR A 92 -8.00 -3.82 10.74
CA THR A 92 -6.92 -3.14 11.45
C THR A 92 -7.41 -1.92 12.21
N GLN A 93 -6.64 -1.52 13.21
CA GLN A 93 -6.87 -0.31 13.98
C GLN A 93 -5.63 0.58 13.96
N PRO A 94 -5.78 1.90 14.09
CA PRO A 94 -4.62 2.76 14.27
C PRO A 94 -3.79 2.37 15.51
N GLY A 95 -2.48 2.43 15.40
CA GLY A 95 -1.53 1.96 16.41
C GLY A 95 -1.28 0.45 16.40
N GLN A 96 -1.99 -0.32 15.58
CA GLN A 96 -1.76 -1.75 15.42
C GLN A 96 -0.54 -2.00 14.52
N THR A 97 0.30 -2.95 14.90
CA THR A 97 1.34 -3.50 14.04
C THR A 97 0.78 -4.66 13.23
N ILE A 98 0.97 -4.62 11.92
CA ILE A 98 0.59 -5.66 10.96
C ILE A 98 1.81 -6.11 10.17
N GLU A 99 1.81 -7.37 9.76
CA GLU A 99 2.85 -7.94 8.91
C GLU A 99 2.51 -7.63 7.44
N VAL A 100 3.38 -6.88 6.76
CA VAL A 100 3.22 -6.53 5.34
C VAL A 100 4.20 -7.35 4.53
N THR A 101 3.68 -8.22 3.65
CA THR A 101 4.50 -8.94 2.68
C THR A 101 4.50 -8.17 1.37
N VAL A 102 5.70 -7.80 0.93
CA VAL A 102 5.95 -7.08 -0.31
C VAL A 102 6.83 -7.89 -1.23
N LEU A 103 6.70 -7.61 -2.52
CA LEU A 103 7.62 -8.10 -3.53
C LEU A 103 8.57 -6.94 -3.89
N ARG A 104 9.85 -7.11 -3.60
CA ARG A 104 10.92 -6.13 -3.84
C ARG A 104 11.98 -6.76 -4.74
N GLY A 105 12.16 -6.23 -5.96
CA GLY A 105 13.12 -6.78 -6.91
C GLY A 105 12.89 -8.25 -7.28
N GLY A 106 11.65 -8.74 -7.16
CA GLY A 106 11.28 -10.13 -7.41
C GLY A 106 11.42 -11.07 -6.21
N GLU A 107 11.88 -10.58 -5.05
CA GLU A 107 11.96 -11.33 -3.81
C GLU A 107 10.82 -10.94 -2.86
N GLU A 108 10.26 -11.91 -2.14
CA GLU A 108 9.27 -11.65 -1.10
C GLU A 108 9.98 -11.18 0.18
N VAL A 109 9.62 -9.99 0.65
CA VAL A 109 10.14 -9.38 1.86
C VAL A 109 8.97 -9.10 2.79
N THR A 110 9.09 -9.53 4.03
CA THR A 110 8.07 -9.31 5.05
C THR A 110 8.58 -8.27 6.04
N VAL A 111 7.78 -7.23 6.28
CA VAL A 111 8.10 -6.13 7.20
C VAL A 111 6.95 -5.87 8.17
N ASP A 112 7.29 -5.54 9.42
CA ASP A 112 6.30 -5.13 10.41
C ASP A 112 5.99 -3.64 10.26
N LEU A 113 4.75 -3.32 9.92
CA LEU A 113 4.25 -1.95 9.80
C LEU A 113 3.33 -1.62 10.97
N THR A 114 3.68 -0.58 11.72
CA THR A 114 2.77 -0.02 12.74
C THR A 114 1.91 1.06 12.12
N LEU A 115 0.60 0.87 12.05
CA LEU A 115 -0.33 1.81 11.42
C LEU A 115 -0.44 3.11 12.24
N GLY A 116 -0.42 4.25 11.56
CA GLY A 116 -0.68 5.55 12.18
C GLY A 116 -2.18 5.88 12.23
N GLU A 117 -2.53 6.92 12.99
CA GLU A 117 -3.82 7.61 12.87
C GLU A 117 -3.71 8.67 11.77
N ARG A 118 -4.64 8.67 10.81
CA ARG A 118 -4.78 9.80 9.88
C ARG A 118 -5.36 11.00 10.67
N PRO A 119 -4.62 12.11 10.83
CA PRO A 119 -5.11 13.30 11.53
C PRO A 119 -6.22 14.03 10.75
#